data_AF-A0A8H2XQQ3-F1
#
_entry.id   AF-A0A8H2XQQ3-F1
#
_cell.length_a   1.000
_cell.length_b   1.000
_cell.length_c   1.000
_cell.angle_alpha   90.00
_cell.angle_beta   90.00
_cell.angle_gamma   90.00
#
_symmetry.space_group_name_H-M   'P 1'
#
loop_
_entity.id
_entity.type
_entity.pdbx_description
1 polymer ?
#
loop_
_entity_poly.entity_id
_entity_poly.type
_entity_poly.pdbx_seq_one_letter_code
_entity_poly.pdbx_strand_id
1 'polypeptide(L)'
;MLAICALGARWSKDARVLHESEREAVEAGKPDAPRLSAGLKYFNQIRLLRRSMPKPAVLFDIQTYVFCAILVHSSFEPHNAWIIIGLGLRSAQDVGMHRRRVPPPGESLSIEDEMKKRAFWALLFLDRTTGLQMGRPSAIQDVDLDLDPVVDFPESSWPADSKANPAGLSSAAYMNAWVRLAQIAGFALQTIFALNKSKIRLGFGSAEWEAHLVMQIDSDLNAWLENIPPELRWNPTQPSTTLLSQSAMLYAGFYNLQI
;
A
#
# COMPACT_ATOMS: atom_id res chain seq x y z
N MET A 1 12.74 2.18 -12.78
CA MET A 1 13.04 3.63 -12.76
C MET A 1 11.83 4.47 -13.21
N LEU A 2 11.19 4.16 -14.35
CA LEU A 2 10.03 4.94 -14.85
C LEU A 2 8.88 5.11 -13.84
N ALA A 3 8.52 4.08 -13.07
CA ALA A 3 7.45 4.18 -12.08
C ALA A 3 7.74 5.20 -10.97
N ILE A 4 9.01 5.28 -10.53
CA ILE A 4 9.47 6.27 -9.55
C ILE A 4 9.43 7.67 -10.17
N CYS A 5 9.87 7.84 -11.42
CA CYS A 5 9.77 9.12 -12.13
C CYS A 5 8.31 9.55 -12.32
N ALA A 6 7.41 8.61 -12.62
CA ALA A 6 5.98 8.86 -12.79
C ALA A 6 5.37 9.37 -11.49
N LEU A 7 5.64 8.70 -10.37
CA LEU A 7 5.14 9.09 -9.06
C LEU A 7 5.79 10.40 -8.59
N GLY A 8 7.11 10.52 -8.68
CA GLY A 8 7.86 11.72 -8.30
C GLY A 8 7.47 12.98 -9.07
N ALA A 9 7.02 12.85 -10.32
CA ALA A 9 6.51 13.96 -11.12
C ALA A 9 5.32 14.69 -10.46
N ARG A 10 4.53 14.00 -9.62
CA ARG A 10 3.40 14.59 -8.88
C ARG A 10 3.80 15.72 -7.94
N TRP A 11 4.99 15.62 -7.35
CA TRP A 11 5.51 16.62 -6.42
C TRP A 11 6.57 17.52 -7.06
N SER A 12 6.82 17.36 -8.35
CA SER A 12 7.72 18.24 -9.10
C SER A 12 7.00 19.52 -9.54
N LYS A 13 7.68 20.66 -9.39
CA LYS A 13 7.23 21.96 -9.93
C LYS A 13 7.58 22.14 -11.41
N ASP A 14 8.45 21.29 -11.95
CA ASP A 14 8.88 21.36 -13.35
C ASP A 14 7.69 21.15 -14.30
N ALA A 15 7.49 22.04 -15.28
CA ALA A 15 6.39 21.95 -16.24
C ALA A 15 6.62 20.85 -17.29
N ARG A 16 7.86 20.38 -17.48
CA ARG A 16 8.20 19.34 -18.48
C ARG A 16 7.57 17.97 -18.17
N VAL A 17 7.19 17.75 -16.92
CA VAL A 17 6.54 16.51 -16.48
C VAL A 17 5.05 16.43 -16.87
N LEU A 18 4.49 17.54 -17.37
CA LEU A 18 3.09 17.68 -17.77
C LEU A 18 2.90 17.38 -19.26
N HIS A 19 1.68 17.03 -19.64
CA HIS A 19 1.18 17.06 -21.01
C HIS A 19 1.26 18.49 -21.57
N GLU A 20 1.36 18.61 -22.90
CA GLU A 20 1.57 19.90 -23.60
C GLU A 20 0.52 20.95 -23.23
N SER A 21 -0.76 20.59 -23.22
CA SER A 21 -1.86 21.50 -22.84
C SER A 21 -1.77 22.07 -21.42
N GLU A 22 -1.42 21.25 -20.42
CA GLU A 22 -1.24 21.72 -19.03
C GLU A 22 0.08 22.49 -18.87
N ARG A 23 1.12 22.08 -19.60
CA ARG A 23 2.41 22.76 -19.62
C ARG A 23 2.27 24.20 -20.12
N GLU A 24 1.60 24.40 -21.26
CA GLU A 24 1.35 25.73 -21.83
C GLU A 24 0.57 26.62 -20.84
N ALA A 25 -0.43 26.06 -20.16
CA ALA A 25 -1.21 26.79 -19.15
C ALA A 25 -0.35 27.24 -17.95
N VAL A 26 0.55 26.37 -17.48
CA VAL A 26 1.49 26.67 -16.38
C VAL A 26 2.53 27.70 -16.83
N GLU A 27 3.11 27.54 -18.03
CA GLU A 27 4.12 28.46 -18.59
C GLU A 27 3.52 29.85 -18.89
N ALA A 28 2.23 29.91 -19.23
CA ALA A 28 1.47 31.15 -19.35
C ALA A 28 1.14 31.83 -17.99
N GLY A 29 1.61 31.28 -16.87
CA GLY A 29 1.49 31.88 -15.55
C GLY A 29 0.10 31.77 -14.91
N LYS A 30 -0.73 30.80 -15.34
CA LYS A 30 -2.05 30.59 -14.72
C LYS A 30 -1.88 29.92 -13.34
N PRO A 31 -2.22 30.59 -12.23
CA PRO A 31 -1.94 30.10 -10.87
C PRO A 31 -2.68 28.81 -10.52
N ASP A 32 -3.86 28.59 -11.11
CA ASP A 32 -4.72 27.42 -10.86
C ASP A 32 -4.67 26.37 -11.99
N ALA A 33 -3.63 26.40 -12.82
CA ALA A 33 -3.49 25.42 -13.89
C ALA A 33 -3.42 24.00 -13.31
N PRO A 34 -4.32 23.08 -13.75
CA PRO A 34 -4.29 21.70 -13.29
C PRO A 34 -2.95 21.05 -13.67
N ARG A 35 -2.44 20.20 -12.77
CA ARG A 35 -1.23 19.38 -12.98
C ARG A 35 -1.57 17.90 -13.01
N LEU A 36 -2.76 17.56 -13.51
CA LEU A 36 -3.31 16.21 -13.44
C LEU A 36 -2.54 15.23 -14.31
N SER A 37 -1.91 15.72 -15.38
CA SER A 37 -1.08 14.92 -16.28
C SER A 37 0.33 14.63 -15.78
N ALA A 38 0.73 15.20 -14.64
CA ALA A 38 2.05 14.98 -14.05
C ALA A 38 2.32 13.48 -13.85
N GLY A 39 3.34 12.97 -14.54
CA GLY A 39 3.76 11.56 -14.45
C GLY A 39 3.23 10.64 -15.54
N LEU A 40 2.17 11.03 -16.27
CA LEU A 40 1.55 10.17 -17.30
C LEU A 40 2.52 9.80 -18.42
N LYS A 41 3.40 10.71 -18.82
CA LYS A 41 4.45 10.46 -19.84
C LYS A 41 5.35 9.28 -19.48
N TYR A 42 5.72 9.16 -18.20
CA TYR A 42 6.54 8.06 -17.71
C TYR A 42 5.71 6.80 -17.54
N PHE A 43 4.48 6.93 -17.01
CA PHE A 43 3.57 5.81 -16.80
C PHE A 43 3.22 5.07 -18.10
N ASN A 44 2.92 5.78 -19.18
CA ASN A 44 2.53 5.20 -20.47
C ASN A 44 3.63 4.34 -21.13
N GLN A 45 4.88 4.49 -20.67
CA GLN A 45 6.02 3.69 -21.15
C GLN A 45 6.20 2.40 -20.35
N ILE A 46 5.54 2.27 -19.19
CA ILE A 46 5.64 1.09 -18.34
C ILE A 46 4.85 -0.06 -18.95
N ARG A 47 5.46 -1.24 -19.00
CA ARG A 47 4.81 -2.48 -19.44
C ARG A 47 4.32 -3.24 -18.21
N LEU A 48 3.04 -3.09 -17.91
CA LEU A 48 2.39 -3.76 -16.78
C LEU A 48 2.20 -5.26 -16.99
N LEU A 49 2.18 -5.73 -18.24
CA LEU A 49 2.15 -7.15 -18.57
C LEU A 49 3.47 -7.52 -19.26
N ARG A 50 4.11 -8.60 -18.81
CA ARG A 50 5.30 -9.15 -19.48
C ARG A 50 4.88 -9.77 -20.81
N ARG A 51 5.51 -9.34 -21.91
CA ARG A 51 5.41 -10.05 -23.20
C ARG A 51 6.54 -11.09 -23.27
N SER A 52 6.15 -12.36 -23.48
CA SER A 52 7.00 -13.55 -23.77
C SER A 52 8.07 -13.99 -22.75
N MET A 53 7.86 -15.20 -22.19
CA MET A 53 8.82 -16.16 -21.55
C MET A 53 9.17 -16.02 -20.04
N PRO A 54 9.54 -17.13 -19.34
CA PRO A 54 8.99 -17.57 -18.05
C PRO A 54 9.90 -17.23 -16.86
N LYS A 55 10.37 -15.97 -16.77
CA LYS A 55 11.14 -15.57 -15.60
C LYS A 55 10.18 -15.14 -14.49
N PRO A 56 10.30 -15.75 -13.28
CA PRO A 56 9.54 -15.33 -12.12
C PRO A 56 9.69 -13.83 -11.87
N ALA A 57 8.67 -13.22 -11.26
CA ALA A 57 8.76 -11.83 -10.88
C ALA A 57 9.89 -11.55 -9.88
N VAL A 58 10.68 -10.51 -10.16
CA VAL A 58 11.69 -10.03 -9.21
C VAL A 58 11.13 -8.86 -8.39
N LEU A 59 11.82 -8.50 -7.31
CA LEU A 59 11.44 -7.38 -6.43
C LEU A 59 11.08 -6.11 -7.20
N PHE A 60 11.90 -5.75 -8.19
CA PHE A 60 11.71 -4.56 -9.01
C PHE A 60 10.36 -4.53 -9.73
N ASP A 61 9.88 -5.68 -10.18
CA ASP A 61 8.59 -5.77 -10.87
C ASP A 61 7.43 -5.54 -9.90
N ILE A 62 7.53 -6.11 -8.70
CA ILE A 62 6.52 -5.95 -7.64
C ILE A 62 6.47 -4.50 -7.16
N GLN A 63 7.62 -3.87 -6.95
CA GLN A 63 7.71 -2.44 -6.61
C GLN A 63 7.15 -1.55 -7.73
N THR A 64 7.33 -1.93 -9.00
CA THR A 64 6.74 -1.21 -10.14
C THR A 64 5.21 -1.21 -10.06
N TYR A 65 4.58 -2.34 -9.72
CA TYR A 65 3.13 -2.38 -9.51
C TYR A 65 2.68 -1.50 -8.35
N VAL A 66 3.40 -1.48 -7.22
CA VAL A 66 3.09 -0.60 -6.07
C VAL A 66 3.08 0.87 -6.50
N PHE A 67 4.14 1.35 -7.15
CA PHE A 67 4.24 2.75 -7.55
C PHE A 67 3.20 3.14 -8.62
N CYS A 68 2.95 2.26 -9.58
CA CYS A 68 1.91 2.44 -10.59
C CYS A 68 0.51 2.50 -9.94
N ALA A 69 0.22 1.62 -8.99
CA ALA A 69 -1.05 1.61 -8.28
C ALA A 69 -1.27 2.91 -7.52
N ILE A 70 -0.27 3.40 -6.77
CA ILE A 70 -0.36 4.68 -6.03
C ILE A 70 -0.62 5.85 -7.00
N LEU A 71 0.12 5.91 -8.11
CA LEU A 71 -0.04 6.98 -9.11
C LEU A 71 -1.47 7.00 -9.68
N VAL A 72 -1.97 5.84 -10.09
CA VAL A 72 -3.27 5.72 -10.77
C VAL A 72 -4.43 5.91 -9.80
N HIS A 73 -4.27 5.46 -8.55
CA HIS A 73 -5.22 5.74 -7.48
C HIS A 73 -5.37 7.25 -7.25
N SER A 74 -4.28 8.01 -7.38
CA SER A 74 -4.28 9.46 -7.25
C SER A 74 -4.73 10.22 -8.52
N SER A 75 -4.95 9.55 -9.65
CA SER A 75 -5.21 10.18 -10.97
C SER A 75 -6.67 10.11 -11.44
N PHE A 76 -7.62 9.87 -10.52
CA PHE A 76 -9.06 9.72 -10.81
C PHE A 76 -9.46 8.47 -11.63
N GLU A 77 -8.58 7.47 -11.73
CA GLU A 77 -8.90 6.16 -12.34
C GLU A 77 -8.77 5.01 -11.32
N PRO A 78 -9.49 5.06 -10.17
CA PRO A 78 -9.34 4.06 -9.10
C PRO A 78 -9.63 2.63 -9.57
N HIS A 79 -10.49 2.48 -10.58
CA HIS A 79 -10.76 1.18 -11.23
C HIS A 79 -9.51 0.56 -11.86
N ASN A 80 -8.67 1.36 -12.50
CA ASN A 80 -7.42 0.89 -13.10
C ASN A 80 -6.39 0.54 -12.02
N ALA A 81 -6.35 1.32 -10.93
CA ALA A 81 -5.50 1.01 -9.78
C ALA A 81 -5.81 -0.37 -9.21
N TRP A 82 -7.09 -0.72 -9.02
CA TRP A 82 -7.50 -2.05 -8.55
C TRP A 82 -7.00 -3.19 -9.45
N ILE A 83 -7.06 -3.01 -10.77
CA ILE A 83 -6.55 -4.01 -11.72
C ILE A 83 -5.03 -4.16 -11.59
N ILE A 84 -4.29 -3.05 -11.51
CA ILE A 84 -2.83 -3.04 -11.35
C ILE A 84 -2.42 -3.71 -10.04
N ILE A 85 -3.14 -3.44 -8.95
CA ILE A 85 -2.92 -4.07 -7.64
C ILE A 85 -3.11 -5.59 -7.75
N GLY A 86 -4.19 -6.04 -8.38
CA GLY A 86 -4.45 -7.47 -8.62
C GLY A 86 -3.36 -8.15 -9.45
N LEU A 87 -2.82 -7.48 -10.48
CA LEU A 87 -1.67 -7.97 -11.25
C LEU A 87 -0.42 -8.10 -10.38
N GLY A 88 -0.15 -7.10 -9.54
CA GLY A 88 0.97 -7.11 -8.60
C GLY A 88 0.87 -8.23 -7.58
N LEU A 89 -0.30 -8.40 -6.95
CA LEU A 89 -0.53 -9.45 -5.96
C LEU A 89 -0.36 -10.84 -6.55
N ARG A 90 -0.96 -11.13 -7.72
CA ARG A 90 -0.79 -12.41 -8.40
C ARG A 90 0.67 -12.67 -8.79
N SER A 91 1.37 -11.64 -9.26
CA SER A 91 2.80 -11.73 -9.58
C SER A 91 3.65 -12.02 -8.34
N ALA A 92 3.30 -11.43 -7.20
CA ALA A 92 4.01 -11.65 -5.94
C ALA A 92 3.69 -13.03 -5.33
N GLN A 93 2.46 -13.51 -5.51
CA GLN A 93 2.04 -14.85 -5.10
C GLN A 93 2.75 -15.94 -5.90
N ASP A 94 2.87 -15.77 -7.22
CA ASP A 94 3.56 -16.69 -8.13
C ASP A 94 5.00 -17.00 -7.69
N VAL A 95 5.66 -16.01 -7.07
CA VAL A 95 7.03 -16.12 -6.55
C VAL A 95 7.11 -16.33 -5.04
N GLY A 96 5.98 -16.60 -4.39
CA GLY A 96 5.92 -17.02 -2.99
C GLY A 96 6.05 -15.90 -1.95
N MET A 97 5.94 -14.62 -2.32
CA MET A 97 6.12 -13.48 -1.37
C MET A 97 5.03 -13.38 -0.28
N HIS A 98 3.97 -14.18 -0.36
CA HIS A 98 2.90 -14.26 0.64
C HIS A 98 3.22 -15.22 1.80
N ARG A 99 4.30 -16.00 1.68
CA ARG A 99 4.68 -17.05 2.63
C ARG A 99 5.88 -16.62 3.46
N ARG A 100 5.98 -17.18 4.66
CA ARG A 100 7.15 -17.01 5.51
C ARG A 100 8.41 -17.48 4.80
N ARG A 101 9.44 -16.65 4.79
CA ARG A 101 10.78 -17.05 4.32
C ARG A 101 11.59 -17.55 5.50
N VAL A 102 11.97 -18.82 5.48
CA VAL A 102 12.90 -19.41 6.44
C VAL A 102 14.28 -19.49 5.77
N PRO A 103 15.28 -18.74 6.22
CA PRO A 103 16.63 -18.83 5.67
C PRO A 103 17.27 -20.19 6.05
N PRO A 104 18.20 -20.71 5.23
CA PRO A 104 18.98 -21.89 5.58
C PRO A 104 19.73 -21.74 6.92
N PRO A 105 20.08 -22.85 7.60
CA PRO A 105 20.86 -22.80 8.83
C PRO A 105 22.18 -22.04 8.63
N GLY A 106 22.42 -21.02 9.47
CA GLY A 106 23.61 -20.18 9.40
C GLY A 106 23.47 -18.93 8.51
N GLU A 107 22.34 -18.74 7.84
CA GLU A 107 22.04 -17.55 7.06
C GLU A 107 21.02 -16.64 7.76
N SER A 108 21.12 -15.33 7.52
CA SER A 108 20.11 -14.34 7.93
C SER A 108 19.30 -13.87 6.72
N LEU A 109 18.11 -13.32 6.98
CA LEU A 109 17.33 -12.66 5.94
C LEU A 109 18.11 -11.46 5.38
N SER A 110 18.11 -11.35 4.07
CA SER A 110 18.75 -10.24 3.37
C SER A 110 17.83 -9.02 3.34
N ILE A 111 18.41 -7.86 3.04
CA ILE A 111 17.62 -6.65 2.82
C ILE A 111 16.66 -6.78 1.63
N GLU A 112 17.01 -7.58 0.62
CA GLU A 112 16.11 -7.84 -0.50
C GLU A 112 14.83 -8.57 -0.04
N ASP A 113 14.95 -9.50 0.91
CA ASP A 113 13.78 -10.21 1.46
C ASP A 113 12.86 -9.28 2.23
N GLU A 114 13.45 -8.35 3.00
CA GLU A 114 12.70 -7.31 3.67
C GLU A 114 11.99 -6.40 2.66
N MET A 115 12.66 -6.02 1.57
CA MET A 115 12.03 -5.22 0.52
C MET A 115 10.91 -5.97 -0.20
N LYS A 116 11.04 -7.29 -0.41
CA LYS A 116 9.97 -8.14 -0.97
C LYS A 116 8.76 -8.18 -0.04
N LYS A 117 9.00 -8.39 1.25
CA LYS A 117 7.97 -8.39 2.29
C LYS A 117 7.25 -7.04 2.36
N ARG A 118 7.99 -5.93 2.36
CA ARG A 118 7.42 -4.57 2.33
C ARG A 118 6.62 -4.30 1.05
N ALA A 119 7.12 -4.72 -0.11
CA ALA A 119 6.39 -4.57 -1.37
C ALA A 119 5.07 -5.38 -1.37
N PHE A 120 5.09 -6.60 -0.82
CA PHE A 120 3.90 -7.42 -0.67
C PHE A 120 2.87 -6.77 0.27
N TRP A 121 3.30 -6.36 1.48
CA TRP A 121 2.42 -5.68 2.43
C TRP A 121 1.84 -4.38 1.87
N ALA A 122 2.61 -3.62 1.08
CA ALA A 122 2.11 -2.43 0.40
C ALA A 122 1.02 -2.75 -0.62
N LEU A 123 1.19 -3.80 -1.43
CA LEU A 123 0.14 -4.25 -2.37
C LEU A 123 -1.12 -4.70 -1.64
N LEU A 124 -0.97 -5.46 -0.56
CA LEU A 124 -2.12 -5.95 0.21
C LEU A 124 -2.89 -4.81 0.88
N PHE A 125 -2.16 -3.83 1.41
CA PHE A 125 -2.77 -2.61 1.95
C PHE A 125 -3.58 -1.86 0.88
N LEU A 126 -2.99 -1.65 -0.30
CA LEU A 126 -3.67 -0.98 -1.43
C LEU A 126 -4.90 -1.77 -1.89
N ASP A 127 -4.83 -3.10 -1.93
CA ASP A 127 -5.95 -3.97 -2.32
C ASP A 127 -7.13 -3.84 -1.36
N ARG A 128 -6.88 -3.88 -0.05
CA ARG A 128 -7.94 -3.84 0.95
C ARG A 128 -8.58 -2.47 1.08
N THR A 129 -7.77 -1.41 1.05
CA THR A 129 -8.27 -0.04 1.08
C THR A 129 -9.07 0.31 -0.17
N THR A 130 -8.54 0.02 -1.36
CA THR A 130 -9.26 0.19 -2.63
C THR A 130 -10.49 -0.70 -2.67
N GLY A 131 -10.39 -1.93 -2.15
CA GLY A 131 -11.50 -2.87 -2.03
C GLY A 131 -12.64 -2.31 -1.21
N LEU A 132 -12.36 -1.80 -0.02
CA LEU A 132 -13.36 -1.16 0.85
C LEU A 132 -14.03 0.04 0.18
N GLN A 133 -13.24 0.95 -0.38
CA GLN A 133 -13.75 2.15 -1.05
C GLN A 133 -14.67 1.83 -2.24
N MET A 134 -14.45 0.69 -2.90
CA MET A 134 -15.17 0.29 -4.10
C MET A 134 -16.21 -0.83 -3.87
N GLY A 135 -16.34 -1.33 -2.64
CA GLY A 135 -17.17 -2.51 -2.33
C GLY A 135 -16.71 -3.79 -3.04
N ARG A 136 -15.41 -3.95 -3.25
CA ARG A 136 -14.80 -5.10 -3.94
C ARG A 136 -14.14 -6.06 -2.94
N PRO A 137 -14.21 -7.38 -3.17
CA PRO A 137 -13.52 -8.34 -2.33
C PRO A 137 -12.00 -8.18 -2.48
N SER A 138 -11.27 -8.49 -1.40
CA SER A 138 -9.81 -8.56 -1.43
C SER A 138 -9.33 -9.72 -2.31
N ALA A 139 -8.21 -9.54 -2.99
CA ALA A 139 -7.61 -10.54 -3.87
C ALA A 139 -6.97 -11.71 -3.11
N ILE A 140 -6.56 -11.51 -1.85
CA ILE A 140 -5.94 -12.55 -1.00
C ILE A 140 -6.53 -12.49 0.41
N GLN A 141 -6.92 -13.66 0.93
CA GLN A 141 -7.46 -13.78 2.28
C GLN A 141 -6.34 -13.95 3.31
N ASP A 142 -6.55 -13.52 4.55
CA ASP A 142 -5.55 -13.68 5.62
C ASP A 142 -5.19 -15.16 5.88
N VAL A 143 -6.11 -16.10 5.60
CA VAL A 143 -5.85 -17.54 5.71
C VAL A 143 -4.82 -18.07 4.69
N ASP A 144 -4.59 -17.31 3.61
CA ASP A 144 -3.62 -17.64 2.56
C ASP A 144 -2.28 -16.90 2.76
N LEU A 145 -2.13 -16.21 3.90
CA LEU A 145 -0.95 -15.40 4.24
C LEU A 145 -0.24 -15.98 5.47
N ASP A 146 1.08 -16.11 5.37
CA ASP A 146 1.94 -16.52 6.50
C ASP A 146 3.17 -15.60 6.57
N LEU A 147 2.98 -14.31 6.31
CA LEU A 147 4.09 -13.35 6.21
C LEU A 147 4.39 -12.71 7.57
N ASP A 148 5.67 -12.69 7.95
CA ASP A 148 6.10 -12.05 9.20
C ASP A 148 5.86 -10.51 9.16
N PRO A 149 5.81 -9.84 10.33
CA PRO A 149 5.86 -8.38 10.40
C PRO A 149 7.14 -7.80 9.76
N VAL A 150 7.09 -6.55 9.30
CA VAL A 150 8.27 -5.87 8.77
C VAL A 150 9.24 -5.51 9.89
N VAL A 151 10.53 -5.50 9.58
CA VAL A 151 11.58 -5.13 10.54
C VAL A 151 12.51 -4.10 9.93
N ASP A 152 13.11 -3.27 10.77
CA ASP A 152 14.11 -2.32 10.32
C ASP A 152 15.47 -3.00 10.21
N PHE A 153 16.18 -2.69 9.12
CA PHE A 153 17.53 -3.17 8.87
C PHE A 153 18.53 -2.09 9.26
N PRO A 154 19.68 -2.46 9.86
CA PRO A 154 20.70 -1.50 10.24
C PRO A 154 21.25 -0.81 8.99
N GLU A 155 21.70 0.44 9.15
CA GLU A 155 22.22 1.26 8.05
C GLU A 155 23.33 0.56 7.26
N SER A 156 24.17 -0.22 7.94
CA SER A 156 25.25 -1.02 7.34
C SER A 156 24.77 -2.13 6.38
N SER A 157 23.49 -2.50 6.41
CA SER A 157 22.90 -3.49 5.50
C SER A 157 22.44 -2.88 4.16
N TRP A 158 22.45 -1.56 4.04
CA TRP A 158 22.06 -0.87 2.81
C TRP A 158 23.25 -0.74 1.85
N PRO A 159 23.03 -0.76 0.52
CA PRO A 159 24.09 -0.50 -0.45
C PRO A 159 24.78 0.84 -0.17
N ALA A 160 26.11 0.93 -0.35
CA ALA A 160 26.89 2.12 -0.02
C ALA A 160 26.45 3.40 -0.77
N ASP A 161 25.88 3.25 -1.97
CA ASP A 161 25.33 4.36 -2.77
C ASP A 161 23.90 4.76 -2.34
N SER A 162 23.29 4.01 -1.42
CA SER A 162 22.02 4.36 -0.82
C SER A 162 22.28 5.48 0.19
N LYS A 163 21.89 6.71 -0.16
CA LYS A 163 21.79 7.77 0.86
C LYS A 163 20.84 7.25 1.93
N ALA A 164 21.40 6.93 3.10
CA ALA A 164 20.79 6.21 4.20
C ALA A 164 19.29 6.50 4.37
N ASN A 165 18.51 5.43 4.56
CA ASN A 165 17.10 5.39 4.91
C ASN A 165 16.48 6.77 5.25
N PRO A 166 15.94 7.51 4.27
CA PRO A 166 15.35 8.82 4.52
C PRO A 166 14.09 8.77 5.40
N ALA A 167 13.57 7.58 5.70
CA ALA A 167 12.40 7.40 6.55
C ALA A 167 12.73 7.43 8.06
N GLY A 168 13.99 7.47 8.47
CA GLY A 168 14.36 7.48 9.88
C GLY A 168 13.92 6.20 10.63
N LEU A 169 14.20 6.18 11.93
CA LEU A 169 14.12 5.04 12.85
C LEU A 169 12.71 4.46 13.12
N SER A 170 11.74 4.59 12.21
CA SER A 170 10.34 4.14 12.43
C SER A 170 9.65 3.58 11.18
N SER A 171 10.40 3.26 10.12
CA SER A 171 9.82 2.76 8.86
C SER A 171 9.05 1.44 9.06
N ALA A 172 9.60 0.50 9.82
CA ALA A 172 8.92 -0.76 10.12
C ALA A 172 7.71 -0.55 11.04
N ALA A 173 7.86 0.26 12.09
CA ALA A 173 6.77 0.57 13.02
C ALA A 173 5.55 1.17 12.29
N TYR A 174 5.80 2.15 11.42
CA TYR A 174 4.78 2.79 10.59
C TYR A 174 4.09 1.80 9.66
N MET A 175 4.86 0.98 8.95
CA MET A 175 4.31 0.00 8.02
C MET A 175 3.57 -1.12 8.75
N ASN A 176 4.06 -1.59 9.91
CA ASN A 176 3.35 -2.56 10.74
C ASN A 176 2.02 -2.01 11.26
N ALA A 177 1.95 -0.72 11.61
CA ALA A 177 0.69 -0.08 11.99
C ALA A 177 -0.32 -0.11 10.82
N TRP A 178 0.13 0.17 9.60
CA TRP A 178 -0.70 0.01 8.39
C TRP A 178 -1.14 -1.41 8.11
N VAL A 179 -0.24 -2.38 8.28
CA VAL A 179 -0.55 -3.80 8.09
C VAL A 179 -1.65 -4.24 9.04
N ARG A 180 -1.60 -3.82 10.31
CA ARG A 180 -2.65 -4.13 11.28
C ARG A 180 -4.00 -3.52 10.90
N LEU A 181 -4.04 -2.26 10.44
CA LEU A 181 -5.28 -1.68 9.89
C LEU A 181 -5.77 -2.46 8.67
N ALA A 182 -4.86 -2.87 7.78
CA ALA A 182 -5.21 -3.67 6.61
C ALA A 182 -5.78 -5.04 7.01
N GLN A 183 -5.34 -5.65 8.11
CA GLN A 183 -5.91 -6.90 8.63
C GLN A 183 -7.35 -6.72 9.12
N ILE A 184 -7.62 -5.65 9.88
CA ILE A 184 -8.99 -5.30 10.32
C ILE A 184 -9.88 -5.04 9.10
N ALA A 185 -9.39 -4.28 8.12
CA ALA A 185 -10.07 -4.03 6.85
C ALA A 185 -10.38 -5.33 6.08
N GLY A 186 -9.42 -6.27 6.04
CA GLY A 186 -9.58 -7.57 5.40
C GLY A 186 -10.68 -8.41 6.05
N PHE A 187 -10.72 -8.44 7.38
CA PHE A 187 -11.77 -9.09 8.14
C PHE A 187 -13.14 -8.47 7.86
N ALA A 188 -13.25 -7.13 7.86
CA ALA A 188 -14.50 -6.43 7.54
C ALA A 188 -15.00 -6.75 6.12
N LEU A 189 -14.10 -6.76 5.12
CA LEU A 189 -14.43 -7.12 3.72
C LEU A 189 -14.99 -8.53 3.58
N GLN A 190 -14.51 -9.47 4.39
CA GLN A 190 -14.91 -10.88 4.32
C GLN A 190 -16.16 -11.21 5.13
N THR A 191 -16.60 -10.31 6.00
CA THR A 191 -17.69 -10.55 6.94
C THR A 191 -18.86 -9.63 6.68
N ILE A 192 -18.71 -8.33 6.95
CA ILE A 192 -19.75 -7.31 6.78
C ILE A 192 -20.13 -7.17 5.30
N PHE A 193 -19.12 -7.06 4.44
CA PHE A 193 -19.31 -6.82 3.00
C PHE A 193 -19.42 -8.11 2.18
N ALA A 194 -19.49 -9.27 2.83
CA ALA A 194 -19.74 -10.53 2.14
C ALA A 194 -21.12 -10.56 1.50
N LEU A 195 -21.22 -11.18 0.31
CA LEU A 195 -22.50 -11.35 -0.38
C LEU A 195 -23.46 -12.20 0.47
N ASN A 196 -24.76 -11.86 0.46
CA ASN A 196 -25.78 -12.55 1.27
C ASN A 196 -25.79 -14.07 1.11
N LYS A 197 -25.55 -14.60 -0.09
CA LYS A 197 -25.44 -16.05 -0.32
C LYS A 197 -24.26 -16.67 0.46
N SER A 198 -23.13 -15.99 0.51
CA SER A 198 -21.95 -16.41 1.28
C SER A 198 -22.23 -16.29 2.77
N LYS A 199 -22.88 -15.21 3.20
CA LYS A 199 -23.28 -15.02 4.59
C LYS A 199 -24.16 -16.20 5.06
N ILE A 200 -25.27 -16.46 4.35
CA ILE A 200 -26.19 -17.58 4.66
C ILE A 200 -25.46 -18.92 4.71
N ARG A 201 -24.57 -19.20 3.74
CA ARG A 201 -23.81 -20.46 3.70
C ARG A 201 -22.91 -20.64 4.92
N LEU A 202 -22.28 -19.56 5.38
CA LEU A 202 -21.36 -19.57 6.51
C LEU A 202 -22.08 -19.46 7.87
N GLY A 203 -23.42 -19.42 7.88
CA GLY A 203 -24.21 -19.20 9.09
C GLY A 203 -24.13 -17.76 9.61
N PHE A 204 -23.67 -16.84 8.77
CA PHE A 204 -23.58 -15.42 9.02
C PHE A 204 -24.90 -14.77 8.58
N GLY A 205 -25.50 -13.89 9.39
CA GLY A 205 -26.67 -13.14 8.95
C GLY A 205 -27.86 -13.09 9.92
N SER A 206 -27.70 -13.52 11.17
CA SER A 206 -28.59 -13.03 12.22
C SER A 206 -28.20 -11.59 12.60
N ALA A 207 -29.16 -10.80 13.08
CA ALA A 207 -28.90 -9.43 13.52
C ALA A 207 -27.91 -9.40 14.69
N GLU A 208 -27.96 -10.40 15.58
CA GLU A 208 -27.04 -10.57 16.71
C GLU A 208 -25.61 -10.84 16.24
N TRP A 209 -25.46 -11.64 15.18
CA TRP A 209 -24.14 -11.91 14.59
C TRP A 209 -23.54 -10.65 13.96
N GLU A 210 -24.34 -9.88 13.21
CA GLU A 210 -23.87 -8.62 12.63
C GLU A 210 -23.50 -7.60 13.72
N ALA A 211 -24.30 -7.50 14.79
CA ALA A 211 -23.96 -6.65 15.94
C ALA A 211 -22.65 -7.09 16.61
N HIS A 212 -22.45 -8.39 16.83
CA HIS A 212 -21.22 -8.91 17.41
C HIS A 212 -19.99 -8.59 16.55
N LEU A 213 -20.10 -8.68 15.23
CA LEU A 213 -19.01 -8.30 14.33
C LEU A 213 -18.66 -6.83 14.37
N VAL A 214 -19.67 -5.95 14.36
CA VAL A 214 -19.43 -4.51 14.45
C VAL A 214 -18.72 -4.18 15.76
N MET A 215 -19.16 -4.79 16.87
CA MET A 215 -18.47 -4.66 18.16
C MET A 215 -17.03 -5.20 18.13
N GLN A 216 -16.78 -6.32 17.47
CA GLN A 216 -15.44 -6.88 17.33
C GLN A 216 -14.52 -5.94 16.53
N ILE A 217 -14.99 -5.40 15.40
CA ILE A 217 -14.22 -4.47 14.57
C ILE A 217 -13.94 -3.17 15.32
N ASP A 218 -14.93 -2.61 16.03
CA ASP A 218 -14.74 -1.42 16.87
C ASP A 218 -13.71 -1.69 17.99
N SER A 219 -13.80 -2.83 18.66
CA SER A 219 -12.81 -3.25 19.66
C SER A 219 -11.40 -3.37 19.07
N ASP A 220 -11.26 -3.97 17.89
CA ASP A 220 -9.96 -4.14 17.22
C ASP A 220 -9.38 -2.80 16.76
N LEU A 221 -10.22 -1.88 16.28
CA LEU A 221 -9.83 -0.51 15.93
C LEU A 221 -9.35 0.27 17.17
N ASN A 222 -10.08 0.19 18.28
CA ASN A 222 -9.69 0.83 19.54
C ASN A 222 -8.38 0.24 20.08
N ALA A 223 -8.24 -1.08 20.08
CA ALA A 223 -7.00 -1.75 20.45
C ALA A 223 -5.84 -1.34 19.54
N TRP A 224 -6.08 -1.17 18.24
CA TRP A 224 -5.08 -0.66 17.31
C TRP A 224 -4.64 0.77 17.69
N LEU A 225 -5.59 1.66 18.00
CA LEU A 225 -5.32 3.06 18.36
C LEU A 225 -4.48 3.16 19.64
N GLU A 226 -4.77 2.34 20.65
CA GLU A 226 -4.02 2.28 21.91
C GLU A 226 -2.57 1.80 21.71
N ASN A 227 -2.37 0.86 20.77
CA ASN A 227 -1.09 0.23 20.48
C ASN A 227 -0.25 0.96 19.41
N ILE A 228 -0.67 2.13 18.93
CA ILE A 228 0.17 2.94 18.04
C ILE A 228 1.45 3.34 18.78
N PRO A 229 2.64 3.13 18.18
CA PRO A 229 3.93 3.55 18.75
C PRO A 229 3.94 5.04 19.13
N PRO A 230 4.50 5.42 20.30
CA PRO A 230 4.44 6.80 20.80
C PRO A 230 4.90 7.86 19.79
N GLU A 231 5.92 7.55 19.00
CA GLU A 231 6.49 8.42 17.97
C GLU A 231 5.60 8.63 16.74
N LEU A 232 4.61 7.74 16.54
CA LEU A 232 3.62 7.80 15.45
C LEU A 232 2.25 8.29 15.90
N ARG A 233 2.04 8.55 17.18
CA ARG A 233 0.80 9.15 17.69
C ARG A 233 0.65 10.57 17.15
N TRP A 234 -0.59 10.97 16.87
CA TRP A 234 -0.87 12.28 16.31
C TRP A 234 -0.36 13.40 17.23
N ASN A 235 0.54 14.24 16.70
CA ASN A 235 1.03 15.44 17.36
C ASN A 235 1.15 16.59 16.35
N PRO A 236 0.27 17.61 16.41
CA PRO A 236 0.28 18.71 15.45
C PRO A 236 1.52 19.60 15.55
N THR A 237 2.29 19.52 16.65
CA THR A 237 3.53 20.30 16.84
C THR A 237 4.79 19.50 16.50
N GLN A 238 4.65 18.31 15.90
CA GLN A 238 5.76 17.46 15.47
C GLN A 238 6.65 18.20 14.44
N PRO A 239 7.94 18.48 14.75
CA PRO A 239 8.83 19.18 13.84
C PRO A 239 9.21 18.37 12.59
N SER A 240 9.22 17.04 12.69
CA SER A 240 9.50 16.17 11.53
C SER A 240 8.28 16.09 10.62
N THR A 241 8.37 16.68 9.43
CA THR A 241 7.33 16.60 8.39
C THR A 241 7.02 15.16 7.98
N THR A 242 8.03 14.28 8.01
CA THR A 242 7.84 12.84 7.74
C THR A 242 6.97 12.19 8.82
N LEU A 243 7.31 12.35 10.10
CA LEU A 243 6.54 11.76 11.20
C LEU A 243 5.12 12.36 11.25
N LEU A 244 5.00 13.66 11.04
CA LEU A 244 3.69 14.33 10.97
C LEU A 244 2.82 13.73 9.86
N SER A 245 3.39 13.53 8.66
CA SER A 245 2.67 12.93 7.54
C SER A 245 2.31 11.47 7.79
N GLN A 246 3.22 10.70 8.41
CA GLN A 246 2.97 9.31 8.80
C GLN A 246 1.81 9.21 9.80
N SER A 247 1.86 9.99 10.89
CA SER A 247 0.76 10.07 11.86
C SER A 247 -0.55 10.50 11.21
N ALA A 248 -0.53 11.55 10.38
CA ALA A 248 -1.71 12.02 9.67
C ALA A 248 -2.35 10.90 8.85
N MET A 249 -1.54 10.17 8.07
CA MET A 249 -2.05 9.11 7.21
C MET A 249 -2.62 7.94 8.03
N LEU A 250 -1.94 7.50 9.11
CA LEU A 250 -2.43 6.41 9.97
C LEU A 250 -3.82 6.73 10.55
N TYR A 251 -3.98 7.95 11.08
CA TYR A 251 -5.26 8.38 11.65
C TYR A 251 -6.34 8.56 10.56
N ALA A 252 -5.98 9.06 9.38
CA ALA A 252 -6.90 9.10 8.25
C ALA A 252 -7.35 7.68 7.85
N GLY A 253 -6.45 6.70 7.85
CA GLY A 253 -6.77 5.29 7.63
C GLY A 253 -7.74 4.73 8.68
N PHE A 254 -7.47 5.00 9.96
CA PHE A 254 -8.34 4.63 11.07
C PHE A 254 -9.75 5.19 10.91
N TYR A 255 -9.89 6.51 10.69
CA TYR A 255 -11.20 7.15 10.55
C TYR A 255 -11.95 6.73 9.28
N ASN A 256 -11.27 6.26 8.23
CA ASN A 256 -11.92 5.67 7.07
C ASN A 256 -12.51 4.28 7.35
N LEU A 257 -12.01 3.57 8.38
CA LEU A 257 -12.48 2.25 8.78
C LEU A 257 -13.48 2.28 9.94
N GLN A 258 -13.47 3.36 10.72
CA GLN A 258 -14.41 3.54 11.83
C GLN A 258 -15.83 3.70 11.28
N ILE A 259 -16.74 2.86 11.78
CA ILE A 259 -18.17 2.80 11.38
C ILE A 259 -19.01 3.54 12.42
#